data_AF-A0A1V9EVT2-F1
#
_entry.id   AF-A0A1V9EVT2-F1
#
_cell.length_a   1.000
_cell.length_b   1.000
_cell.length_c   1.000
_cell.angle_alpha   90.00
_cell.angle_beta   90.00
_cell.angle_gamma   90.00
#
_symmetry.space_group_name_H-M   'P 1'
#
loop_
_entity.id
_entity.type
_entity.pdbx_description
1 polymer ?
#
loop_
_entity_poly.entity_id
_entity_poly.type
_entity_poly.pdbx_seq_one_letter_code
_entity_poly.pdbx_strand_id
1 'polypeptide(L)'
;MKTLKYFSLSVLSLALVIISMPGCSKKKDENADAKRNVKYELSGTYTGKFTVLITDNESGSQVYDNVTIPWSKEVTYPDKVIAIGIGTSTTTDGAAGQTAFLKIYSNGSVVKSTNATADNNGGLMLPSLGHSF
;
A
#
# COMPACT_ATOMS: atom_id res chain seq x y z
N MET A 1 29.39 -43.65 8.58
CA MET A 1 29.41 -44.50 7.35
C MET A 1 28.19 -44.16 6.54
N LYS A 2 28.39 -43.89 5.24
CA LYS A 2 27.37 -43.54 4.24
C LYS A 2 26.62 -44.80 3.79
N THR A 3 25.30 -44.73 3.65
CA THR A 3 24.41 -45.48 2.74
C THR A 3 22.98 -44.95 3.00
N LEU A 4 22.02 -44.87 2.08
CA LEU A 4 21.87 -45.45 0.76
C LEU A 4 20.92 -44.55 -0.06
N LYS A 5 21.23 -44.40 -1.35
CA LYS A 5 20.44 -43.69 -2.34
C LYS A 5 19.16 -44.47 -2.65
N TYR A 6 18.01 -43.79 -2.74
CA TYR A 6 16.86 -44.30 -3.47
C TYR A 6 16.67 -43.51 -4.74
N PHE A 7 16.79 -44.27 -5.81
CA PHE A 7 16.72 -43.94 -7.21
C PHE A 7 15.28 -44.27 -7.62
N SER A 8 14.51 -43.29 -8.10
CA SER A 8 13.30 -43.57 -8.87
C SER A 8 13.19 -42.58 -10.02
N LEU A 9 13.79 -42.99 -11.14
CA LEU A 9 13.51 -42.55 -12.49
C LEU A 9 12.10 -42.97 -12.89
N SER A 10 11.36 -42.05 -13.53
CA SER A 10 10.30 -42.24 -14.55
C SER A 10 9.26 -41.13 -14.38
N VAL A 11 8.68 -40.48 -15.38
CA VAL A 11 8.62 -40.63 -16.84
C VAL A 11 7.96 -39.31 -17.31
N LEU A 12 8.66 -38.51 -18.12
CA LEU A 12 8.30 -38.19 -19.50
C LEU A 12 6.79 -38.08 -19.80
N SER A 13 6.28 -36.84 -19.93
CA SER A 13 5.17 -36.43 -20.80
C SER A 13 5.05 -34.91 -20.74
N LEU A 14 4.63 -34.16 -21.75
CA LEU A 14 4.55 -34.27 -23.20
C LEU A 14 4.10 -32.86 -23.64
N ALA A 15 4.82 -32.28 -24.58
CA ALA A 15 4.42 -31.25 -25.55
C ALA A 15 3.47 -30.09 -25.12
N LEU A 16 4.05 -28.89 -25.15
CA LEU A 16 3.76 -27.80 -26.10
C LEU A 16 2.27 -27.52 -26.43
N VAL A 17 1.75 -26.40 -25.90
CA VAL A 17 0.70 -25.62 -26.57
C VAL A 17 1.13 -24.15 -26.57
N ILE A 18 1.52 -23.69 -27.77
CA ILE A 18 1.72 -22.28 -28.13
C ILE A 18 0.36 -21.76 -28.62
N ILE A 19 -0.20 -20.74 -27.96
CA ILE A 19 -1.30 -19.93 -28.54
C ILE A 19 -1.00 -18.43 -28.30
N SER A 20 -0.47 -17.81 -29.36
CA SER A 20 -0.66 -16.44 -29.86
C SER A 20 -1.18 -15.32 -28.94
N MET A 21 -0.36 -14.26 -28.79
CA MET A 21 -0.79 -12.84 -28.69
C MET A 21 -1.43 -12.41 -30.05
N PRO A 22 -2.15 -11.27 -30.20
CA PRO A 22 -2.26 -10.09 -29.34
C PRO A 22 -3.70 -9.54 -29.16
N GLY A 23 -4.06 -9.16 -27.94
CA GLY A 23 -5.40 -8.65 -27.60
C GLY A 23 -5.42 -7.21 -27.12
N CYS A 24 -4.60 -6.32 -27.69
CA CYS A 24 -4.74 -4.88 -27.46
C CYS A 24 -5.93 -4.37 -28.28
N SER A 25 -7.16 -4.62 -27.82
CA SER A 25 -8.30 -3.87 -28.33
C SER A 25 -8.19 -2.45 -27.77
N LYS A 26 -7.61 -1.53 -28.55
CA LYS A 26 -7.94 -0.11 -28.43
C LYS A 26 -9.44 0.01 -28.73
N LYS A 27 -10.26 -0.06 -27.69
CA LYS A 27 -11.65 0.38 -27.77
C LYS A 27 -11.66 1.90 -27.65
N LYS A 28 -12.52 2.47 -28.50
CA LYS A 28 -12.74 3.89 -28.78
C LYS A 28 -12.81 4.76 -27.53
N ASP A 29 -12.33 5.99 -27.73
CA ASP A 29 -12.52 7.16 -26.89
C ASP A 29 -13.97 7.31 -26.46
N GLU A 30 -14.21 7.01 -25.19
CA GLU A 30 -15.08 7.84 -24.37
C GLU A 30 -14.11 8.67 -23.54
N ASN A 31 -14.38 9.97 -23.34
CA ASN A 31 -13.74 10.76 -22.28
C ASN A 31 -14.15 10.14 -20.93
N ALA A 32 -13.64 8.95 -20.63
CA ALA A 32 -13.60 8.43 -19.30
C ALA A 32 -12.61 9.35 -18.59
N ASP A 33 -13.13 10.28 -17.78
CA ASP A 33 -12.32 11.06 -16.85
C ASP A 33 -11.25 10.12 -16.30
N ALA A 34 -9.96 10.40 -16.55
CA ALA A 34 -8.96 9.45 -16.11
C ALA A 34 -9.02 9.41 -14.58
N LYS A 35 -9.00 8.17 -14.07
CA LYS A 35 -9.14 7.90 -12.65
C LYS A 35 -7.81 7.36 -12.16
N ARG A 36 -7.32 7.94 -11.07
CA ARG A 36 -6.08 7.53 -10.42
C ARG A 36 -6.44 6.70 -9.19
N ASN A 37 -5.96 5.46 -9.15
CA ASN A 37 -6.12 4.59 -7.99
C ASN A 37 -4.95 4.83 -7.04
N VAL A 38 -5.29 5.30 -5.84
CA VAL A 38 -4.34 5.57 -4.77
C VAL A 38 -4.59 4.61 -3.63
N LYS A 39 -3.50 4.05 -3.07
CA LYS A 39 -3.55 3.28 -1.83
C LYS A 39 -2.73 3.99 -0.76
N TYR A 40 -3.33 4.22 0.39
CA TYR A 40 -2.66 4.59 1.62
C TYR A 40 -2.39 3.35 2.44
N GLU A 41 -1.21 3.22 3.01
CA GLU A 41 -0.83 2.03 3.78
C GLU A 41 -0.07 2.42 5.04
N LEU A 42 -0.49 1.83 6.16
CA LEU A 42 0.19 1.90 7.43
C LEU A 42 0.59 0.46 7.84
N SER A 43 1.89 0.26 8.04
CA SER A 43 2.47 -1.07 8.33
C SER A 43 3.56 -0.95 9.40
N GLY A 44 4.05 -2.08 9.94
CA GLY A 44 5.10 -2.10 10.96
C GLY A 44 4.74 -2.98 12.16
N THR A 45 5.33 -2.67 13.31
CA THR A 45 5.17 -3.41 14.58
C THR A 45 4.51 -2.59 15.69
N TYR A 46 4.16 -1.33 15.44
CA TYR A 46 3.51 -0.45 16.41
C TYR A 46 2.12 -0.96 16.79
N THR A 47 1.90 -1.16 18.09
CA THR A 47 0.65 -1.71 18.65
C THR A 47 -0.31 -0.63 19.15
N GLY A 48 0.13 0.62 19.18
CA GLY A 48 -0.72 1.76 19.48
C GLY A 48 -1.75 2.03 18.36
N LYS A 49 -2.66 2.97 18.61
CA LYS A 49 -3.72 3.36 17.70
C LYS A 49 -3.46 4.74 17.13
N PHE A 50 -3.97 4.98 15.93
CA PHE A 50 -3.93 6.25 15.25
C PHE A 50 -5.34 6.78 14.98
N THR A 51 -5.47 8.10 14.96
CA THR A 51 -6.42 8.77 14.07
C THR A 51 -5.69 9.08 12.78
N VAL A 52 -6.24 8.66 11.64
CA VAL A 52 -5.70 8.89 10.30
C VAL A 52 -6.59 9.90 9.59
N LEU A 53 -5.97 10.91 8.98
CA LEU A 53 -6.65 11.88 8.13
C LEU A 53 -6.10 11.78 6.73
N ILE A 54 -6.98 11.57 5.75
CA ILE A 54 -6.67 11.67 4.32
C ILE A 54 -7.35 12.92 3.78
N THR A 55 -6.66 13.69 2.95
CA THR A 55 -7.21 14.92 2.37
C THR A 55 -6.88 15.04 0.88
N ASP A 56 -7.75 15.72 0.14
CA ASP A 56 -7.56 16.08 -1.26
C ASP A 56 -8.14 17.48 -1.55
N ASN A 57 -7.77 18.06 -2.69
CA ASN A 57 -8.17 19.43 -3.04
C ASN A 57 -9.64 19.59 -3.45
N GLU A 58 -10.40 18.51 -3.63
CA GLU A 58 -11.78 18.56 -4.12
C GLU A 58 -12.81 18.18 -3.05
N SER A 59 -12.56 17.08 -2.35
CA SER A 59 -13.53 16.44 -1.44
C SER A 59 -13.29 16.81 0.03
N GLY A 60 -12.18 17.49 0.33
CA GLY A 60 -11.78 17.84 1.68
C GLY A 60 -11.11 16.69 2.41
N SER A 61 -11.47 16.46 3.68
CA SER A 61 -10.78 15.51 4.56
C SER A 61 -11.69 14.36 5.00
N GLN A 62 -11.12 13.16 5.04
CA GLN A 62 -11.71 11.95 5.61
C GLN A 62 -10.92 11.56 6.86
N VAL A 63 -11.62 11.27 7.96
CA VAL A 63 -11.02 10.91 9.24
C VAL A 63 -11.36 9.47 9.59
N TYR A 64 -10.36 8.72 10.06
CA TYR A 64 -10.47 7.33 10.48
C TYR A 64 -9.89 7.20 11.89
N ASP A 65 -10.73 6.93 12.87
CA ASP A 65 -10.32 6.81 14.27
C ASP A 65 -9.97 5.37 14.65
N ASN A 66 -9.17 5.22 15.71
CA ASN A 66 -8.79 3.94 16.29
C ASN A 66 -8.13 2.95 15.30
N VAL A 67 -7.42 3.47 14.30
CA VAL A 67 -6.72 2.68 13.29
C VAL A 67 -5.53 1.94 13.93
N THR A 68 -5.45 0.64 13.71
CA THR A 68 -4.32 -0.22 14.12
C THR A 68 -3.57 -0.73 12.90
N ILE A 69 -2.28 -1.03 13.06
CA ILE A 69 -1.47 -1.69 12.04
C ILE A 69 -1.79 -3.21 12.01
N PRO A 70 -1.83 -3.85 10.81
CA PRO A 70 -1.74 -3.27 9.48
C PRO A 70 -3.06 -2.63 9.04
N TRP A 71 -2.96 -1.53 8.28
CA TRP A 71 -4.12 -0.84 7.71
C TRP A 71 -3.83 -0.35 6.30
N SER A 72 -4.85 -0.37 5.44
CA SER A 72 -4.79 0.23 4.12
C SER A 72 -6.13 0.79 3.70
N LYS A 73 -6.09 1.85 2.90
CA LYS A 73 -7.27 2.44 2.27
C LYS A 73 -7.00 2.72 0.80
N GLU A 74 -7.86 2.19 -0.07
CA GLU A 74 -7.87 2.54 -1.49
C GLU A 74 -8.90 3.63 -1.75
N VAL A 75 -8.50 4.61 -2.56
CA VAL A 75 -9.33 5.72 -3.01
C VAL A 75 -9.09 5.94 -4.50
N THR A 76 -10.17 6.03 -5.26
CA THR A 76 -10.12 6.39 -6.67
C THR A 76 -10.40 7.87 -6.82
N TYR A 77 -9.42 8.63 -7.30
CA TYR A 77 -9.54 10.07 -7.51
C TYR A 77 -9.82 10.40 -8.98
N PRO A 78 -10.72 11.35 -9.27
CA PRO A 78 -10.86 11.91 -10.61
C PRO A 78 -9.67 12.83 -10.95
N ASP A 79 -9.42 13.05 -12.25
CA ASP A 79 -8.28 13.84 -12.73
C ASP A 79 -8.18 15.28 -12.20
N LYS A 80 -9.31 15.87 -11.83
CA LYS A 80 -9.37 17.21 -11.21
C LYS A 80 -8.70 17.30 -9.83
N VAL A 81 -8.48 16.16 -9.17
CA VAL A 81 -7.67 16.11 -7.96
C VAL A 81 -6.21 16.19 -8.37
N ILE A 82 -5.56 17.30 -8.02
CA ILE A 82 -4.16 17.61 -8.35
C ILE A 82 -3.21 17.29 -7.19
N ALA A 83 -3.73 17.20 -5.97
CA ALA A 83 -2.92 16.88 -4.79
C ALA A 83 -3.71 16.13 -3.74
N ILE A 84 -3.00 15.25 -3.03
CA ILE A 84 -3.50 14.43 -1.94
C ILE A 84 -2.54 14.47 -0.76
N GLY A 85 -3.07 14.23 0.44
CA GLY A 85 -2.28 14.15 1.66
C GLY A 85 -2.79 13.08 2.63
N ILE A 86 -1.89 12.63 3.50
CA ILE A 86 -2.20 11.78 4.64
C ILE A 86 -1.41 12.23 5.87
N GLY A 87 -2.09 12.30 7.00
CA GLY A 87 -1.50 12.56 8.31
C GLY A 87 -2.03 11.57 9.34
N THR A 88 -1.26 11.37 10.40
CA THR A 88 -1.65 10.50 11.51
C THR A 88 -1.35 11.19 12.84
N SER A 89 -2.22 10.99 13.82
CA SER A 89 -1.96 11.31 15.22
C SER A 89 -2.14 10.06 16.07
N THR A 90 -1.19 9.78 16.95
CA THR A 90 -1.29 8.68 17.90
C THR A 90 -2.36 8.99 18.94
N THR A 91 -3.26 8.04 19.18
CA THR A 91 -4.35 8.15 20.17
C THR A 91 -4.16 7.21 21.35
N THR A 92 -3.39 6.13 21.18
CA THR A 92 -2.91 5.29 22.26
C THR A 92 -1.45 4.89 22.01
N ASP A 93 -0.62 4.92 23.04
CA ASP A 93 0.79 4.57 22.92
C ASP A 93 1.00 3.07 22.67
N GLY A 94 2.11 2.74 22.01
CA GLY A 94 2.58 1.38 21.80
C GLY A 94 3.67 1.00 22.80
N ALA A 95 4.55 0.10 22.41
CA ALA A 95 5.76 -0.22 23.17
C ALA A 95 6.98 0.47 22.54
N ALA A 96 7.97 0.80 23.39
CA ALA A 96 9.22 1.40 22.95
C ALA A 96 9.94 0.56 21.88
N GLY A 97 10.53 1.24 20.89
CA GLY A 97 11.27 0.59 19.81
C GLY A 97 10.41 -0.06 18.72
N GLN A 98 9.07 -0.08 18.87
CA GLN A 98 8.18 -0.49 17.78
C GLN A 98 8.23 0.52 16.62
N THR A 99 7.95 0.05 15.41
CA THR A 99 8.07 0.87 14.20
C THR A 99 6.74 1.00 13.47
N ALA A 100 6.56 2.12 12.78
CA ALA A 100 5.47 2.32 11.83
C ALA A 100 6.01 2.90 10.53
N PHE A 101 5.41 2.47 9.42
CA PHE A 101 5.72 2.90 8.06
C PHE A 101 4.44 3.38 7.40
N LEU A 102 4.47 4.59 6.86
CA LEU A 102 3.36 5.18 6.13
C LEU A 102 3.76 5.34 4.66
N LYS A 103 2.91 4.87 3.75
CA LYS A 103 3.15 4.93 2.31
C LYS A 103 1.92 5.42 1.55
N ILE A 104 2.18 6.16 0.48
CA ILE A 104 1.21 6.45 -0.58
C ILE A 104 1.65 5.70 -1.82
N TYR A 105 0.75 4.92 -2.39
CA TYR A 105 0.92 4.28 -3.69
C TYR A 105 0.00 4.97 -4.70
N SER A 106 0.50 5.20 -5.91
CA SER A 106 -0.29 5.65 -7.06
C SER A 106 -0.04 4.68 -8.22
N ASN A 107 -1.12 4.17 -8.81
CA ASN A 107 -1.06 3.18 -9.91
C ASN A 107 -0.13 1.97 -9.58
N GLY A 108 -0.19 1.50 -8.34
CA GLY A 108 0.59 0.34 -7.86
C GLY A 108 2.04 0.64 -7.43
N SER A 109 2.55 1.85 -7.66
CA SER A 109 3.93 2.23 -7.30
C SER A 109 3.96 3.15 -6.07
N VAL A 110 4.95 2.98 -5.18
CA VAL A 110 5.14 3.88 -4.03
C VAL A 110 5.59 5.25 -4.55
N VAL A 111 4.82 6.30 -4.27
CA VAL A 111 5.14 7.68 -4.65
C VAL A 111 5.66 8.50 -3.47
N LYS A 112 5.29 8.14 -2.24
CA LYS A 112 5.76 8.75 -1.00
C LYS A 112 5.83 7.70 0.11
N SER A 113 6.80 7.85 1.00
CA SER A 113 6.94 7.02 2.19
C SER A 113 7.62 7.76 3.33
N THR A 114 7.25 7.44 4.55
CA THR A 114 7.98 7.82 5.77
C THR A 114 7.91 6.69 6.79
N ASN A 115 8.70 6.79 7.84
CA ASN A 115 8.67 5.87 8.97
C ASN A 115 9.04 6.60 10.26
N ALA A 116 8.70 5.98 11.38
CA ALA A 116 9.09 6.42 12.70
C ALA A 116 9.23 5.21 13.65
N THR A 117 9.96 5.43 14.73
CA THR A 117 10.13 4.45 15.82
C THR A 117 9.57 5.06 17.09
N ALA A 118 8.87 4.25 17.88
CA ALA A 118 8.31 4.65 19.15
C ALA A 118 9.42 4.94 20.16
N ASP A 119 9.29 6.05 20.88
CA ASP A 119 10.21 6.44 21.93
C ASP A 119 10.08 5.55 23.19
N ASN A 120 10.84 5.87 24.24
CA ASN A 120 10.83 5.10 25.49
C ASN A 120 9.47 5.07 26.20
N ASN A 121 8.58 6.00 25.89
CA ASN A 121 7.23 6.08 26.45
C ASN A 121 6.20 5.36 25.56
N GLY A 122 6.61 4.80 24.41
CA GLY A 122 5.72 4.18 23.44
C GLY A 122 5.02 5.20 22.51
N GLY A 123 5.38 6.47 22.61
CA GLY A 123 4.88 7.53 21.74
C GLY A 123 5.55 7.46 20.37
N LEU A 124 4.78 7.65 19.29
CA LEU A 124 5.30 7.63 17.92
C LEU A 124 4.67 8.77 17.12
N MET A 125 5.47 9.50 16.34
CA MET A 125 5.00 10.55 15.45
C MET A 125 5.51 10.29 14.03
N LEU A 126 4.58 10.06 13.10
CA LEU A 126 4.90 9.98 11.67
C LEU A 126 4.78 11.36 11.02
N PRO A 127 5.76 11.77 10.21
CA PRO A 127 5.59 12.92 9.32
C PRO A 127 4.37 12.72 8.40
N SER A 128 3.62 13.79 8.15
CA SER A 128 2.57 13.75 7.13
C SER A 128 3.19 13.63 5.73
N LEU A 129 2.45 13.02 4.81
CA LEU A 129 2.86 12.87 3.42
C LEU A 129 1.90 13.63 2.52
N GLY A 130 2.45 14.31 1.52
CA GLY A 130 1.71 14.94 0.43
C GLY A 130 2.23 14.47 -0.93
N HIS A 131 1.33 14.28 -1.89
CA HIS A 131 1.66 13.92 -3.26
C HIS A 131 0.82 14.76 -4.23
N SER A 132 1.50 15.38 -5.19
CA SER A 132 0.88 16.03 -6.35
C SER A 132 1.01 15.09 -7.56
N PHE A 133 -0.06 14.98 -8.34
CA PHE A 133 -0.12 14.12 -9.53
C PHE A 133 0.49 14.78 -10.77
#